data_AF-A0A3S3ET06-F1
#
_entry.id   AF-A0A3S3ET06-F1
#
_cell.length_a   1.000
_cell.length_b   1.000
_cell.length_c   1.000
_cell.angle_alpha   90.00
_cell.angle_beta   90.00
_cell.angle_gamma   90.00
#
_symmetry.space_group_name_H-M   'P 1'
#
loop_
_entity.id
_entity.type
_entity.pdbx_description
1 polymer ?
#
loop_
_entity_poly.entity_id
_entity_poly.type
_entity_poly.pdbx_seq_one_letter_code
_entity_poly.pdbx_strand_id
1 'polypeptide(L)' 'MKVLTLSDEIRLPRPEQGTAPGVQHHSCEHPGCGKNAGWGFAKPRQPSHWFCFEHRADGERFL' A
#
# COMPACT_ATOMS: atom_id res chain seq x y z
N MET A 1 -28.25 12.12 -24.72
CA MET A 1 -26.98 12.12 -23.95
C MET A 1 -27.31 12.52 -22.51
N LYS A 2 -27.24 11.59 -21.55
CA LYS A 2 -27.41 11.93 -20.13
C LYS A 2 -26.01 12.11 -19.54
N VAL A 3 -25.64 13.35 -19.27
CA VAL A 3 -24.49 13.69 -18.43
C VAL A 3 -24.84 13.20 -17.03
N LEU A 4 -24.12 12.18 -16.55
CA LEU A 4 -24.20 11.76 -15.16
C LEU A 4 -23.45 12.81 -14.35
N THR A 5 -24.20 13.64 -13.63
CA THR A 5 -23.67 14.50 -12.57
C THR A 5 -22.94 13.62 -11.57
N LEU A 6 -21.60 13.66 -11.60
CA LEU A 6 -20.77 13.06 -10.57
C LEU A 6 -20.89 13.97 -9.34
N SER A 7 -21.73 13.59 -8.37
CA SER A 7 -21.85 14.34 -7.12
C SER A 7 -20.56 14.22 -6.32
N ASP A 8 -20.06 15.35 -5.81
CA ASP A 8 -18.85 15.51 -4.98
C ASP A 8 -19.00 14.95 -3.54
N GLU A 9 -19.97 14.08 -3.31
CA GLU A 9 -20.26 13.50 -2.01
C GLU A 9 -19.20 12.45 -1.65
N ILE A 10 -18.41 12.70 -0.59
CA ILE A 10 -17.45 11.74 -0.04
C ILE A 10 -18.24 10.57 0.57
N ARG A 11 -18.55 9.58 -0.26
CA ARG A 11 -19.17 8.32 0.20
C ARG A 11 -18.14 7.54 1.00
N LEU A 12 -18.34 7.44 2.31
CA LEU A 12 -17.58 6.51 3.13
C LEU A 12 -17.81 5.09 2.55
N PRO A 13 -16.74 4.32 2.28
CA PRO A 13 -16.88 2.96 1.78
C PRO A 13 -17.70 2.15 2.80
N ARG A 14 -18.60 1.29 2.32
CA ARG A 14 -19.29 0.35 3.21
C ARG A 14 -18.21 -0.50 3.90
N PRO A 15 -18.41 -0.91 5.16
CA PRO A 15 -17.39 -1.66 5.91
C PRO A 15 -16.95 -2.96 5.20
N GLU A 16 -17.84 -3.55 4.40
CA GLU A 16 -17.60 -4.70 3.52
C GLU A 16 -16.64 -4.42 2.35
N GLN A 17 -16.37 -3.16 2.02
CA GLN A 17 -15.50 -2.72 0.91
C GLN A 17 -14.09 -2.31 1.40
N GLY A 18 -13.84 -2.32 2.71
CA GLY A 18 -12.52 -2.04 3.28
C GLY A 18 -11.76 -3.33 3.55
N THR A 19 -10.45 -3.34 3.27
CA THR A 19 -9.58 -4.36 3.86
C THR A 19 -9.71 -4.26 5.37
N ALA A 20 -10.01 -5.38 6.04
CA ALA A 20 -10.09 -5.41 7.49
C ALA A 20 -8.80 -4.78 8.07
N PRO A 21 -8.90 -3.95 9.12
CA PRO A 21 -7.72 -3.44 9.82
C PRO A 21 -7.02 -4.61 10.52
N GLY A 22 -6.25 -5.37 9.76
CA GLY A 22 -5.29 -6.35 10.22
C GLY A 22 -3.91 -5.74 10.17
N VAL A 23 -3.06 -6.13 11.11
CA VAL A 23 -1.62 -5.86 11.00
C VAL A 23 -1.17 -6.48 9.68
N GLN A 24 -0.83 -5.64 8.70
CA GLN A 24 -0.21 -6.12 7.48
C GLN A 24 1.21 -6.57 7.84
N HIS A 25 1.38 -7.86 8.12
CA HIS A 25 2.66 -8.49 8.42
C HIS A 25 3.48 -8.63 7.12
N HIS A 26 3.98 -7.49 6.64
CA HIS A 26 4.95 -7.48 5.56
C HIS A 26 6.35 -7.75 6.13
N SER A 27 7.13 -8.58 5.45
CA SER A 27 8.53 -8.84 5.78
C SER A 27 9.43 -7.95 4.93
N CYS A 28 10.58 -7.55 5.47
CA CYS A 28 11.56 -6.80 4.70
C CYS A 28 12.09 -7.65 3.54
N GLU A 29 12.11 -7.09 2.33
CA GLU A 29 12.62 -7.77 1.13
C GLU A 29 14.15 -7.71 0.97
N HIS A 30 14.85 -7.01 1.88
CA HIS A 30 16.31 -6.95 1.83
C HIS A 30 16.92 -8.34 2.08
N PRO A 31 17.87 -8.81 1.25
CA PRO A 31 18.48 -10.13 1.40
C PRO A 31 19.07 -10.35 2.80
N GLY A 32 18.60 -11.37 3.51
CA GLY A 32 19.04 -11.66 4.88
C GLY A 32 18.38 -10.82 5.97
N CYS A 33 17.43 -9.95 5.64
CA CYS A 33 16.62 -9.23 6.61
C CYS A 33 15.31 -9.99 6.89
N GLY A 34 15.08 -10.38 8.15
CA GLY A 34 13.84 -11.03 8.61
C GLY A 34 12.92 -10.11 9.44
N LYS A 35 13.18 -8.79 9.43
CA LYS A 35 12.42 -7.82 10.22
C LYS A 35 11.06 -7.52 9.58
N ASN A 36 10.08 -7.12 10.38
CA ASN A 36 8.82 -6.58 9.86
C ASN A 36 9.09 -5.30 9.06
N ALA A 37 8.48 -5.21 7.88
CA ALA A 37 8.53 -4.04 7.02
C ALA A 37 7.49 -3.00 7.45
N GLY A 38 7.97 -1.77 7.69
CA GLY A 38 7.12 -0.63 8.04
C GLY A 38 6.86 0.31 6.87
N TRP A 39 7.52 0.09 5.73
CA TRP A 39 7.46 0.98 4.57
C TRP A 39 7.15 0.20 3.30
N GLY A 40 6.14 0.67 2.55
CA GLY A 40 5.70 0.08 1.29
C GLY A 40 5.93 1.02 0.11
N PHE A 41 6.53 0.50 -0.95
CA PHE A 41 6.75 1.18 -2.22
C PHE A 41 5.75 0.62 -3.24
N ALA A 42 4.65 1.34 -3.45
CA ALA A 42 3.60 0.95 -4.37
C ALA A 42 3.64 1.80 -5.64
N LYS A 43 3.72 1.15 -6.80
CA LYS A 43 3.57 1.78 -8.11
C LYS A 43 2.28 1.32 -8.79
N PRO A 44 1.62 2.18 -9.58
CA PRO A 44 0.45 1.77 -10.34
C PRO A 44 0.79 0.54 -11.21
N ARG A 45 -0.07 -0.49 -11.12
CA ARG A 45 0.05 -1.73 -11.90
C ARG A 45 1.31 -2.57 -11.63
N GLN A 46 1.98 -2.35 -10.50
CA GLN A 46 3.15 -3.12 -10.07
C GLN A 46 2.92 -3.69 -8.67
N PRO A 47 3.56 -4.82 -8.33
CA PRO A 47 3.56 -5.32 -6.95
C PRO A 47 4.15 -4.26 -6.01
N SER A 48 3.61 -4.19 -4.80
CA SER A 48 4.16 -3.32 -3.76
C SER A 48 5.39 -3.99 -3.15
N HIS A 49 6.47 -3.23 -2.99
CA HIS A 49 7.70 -3.69 -2.35
C HIS A 49 7.80 -3.20 -0.92
N TRP A 50 8.26 -4.04 0.01
CA TRP A 50 8.22 -3.74 1.44
C TRP A 50 9.59 -3.82 2.11
N PHE A 51 9.95 -2.77 2.87
CA PHE A 51 11.23 -2.67 3.56
C PHE A 51 11.06 -2.22 5.02
N CYS A 52 11.99 -2.64 5.88
CA CYS A 52 12.09 -2.11 7.23
C CYS A 52 12.68 -0.69 7.21
N PHE A 53 12.63 0.02 8.35
CA PHE A 53 13.15 1.39 8.43
C PHE A 53 14.65 1.50 8.11
N GLU A 54 15.44 0.46 8.42
CA GLU A 54 16.88 0.42 8.13
C GLU A 54 17.16 0.27 6.63
N HIS A 55 16.39 -0.56 5.94
CA HIS A 55 16.55 -0.85 4.50
C HIS A 55 15.58 -0.04 3.64
N ARG A 56 15.00 1.04 4.17
CA ARG A 56 14.12 1.93 3.41
C ARG A 56 14.81 2.44 2.14
N ALA A 57 16.09 2.81 2.26
CA ALA A 57 16.88 3.33 1.14
C ALA A 57 16.98 2.33 -0.03
N ASP A 58 17.09 1.03 0.26
CA ASP A 58 17.08 0.00 -0.78
C ASP A 58 15.77 -0.03 -1.54
N GLY A 59 14.66 0.28 -0.86
CA GLY A 59 13.34 0.36 -1.45
C GLY A 59 13.10 1.59 -2.32
N GLU A 60 13.89 2.67 -2.16
CA GLU A 60 13.71 3.91 -2.95
C GLU A 60 13.90 3.69 -4.45
N ARG A 61 14.62 2.64 -4.86
CA ARG A 61 14.72 2.20 -6.26
C ARG A 61 13.37 1.83 -6.89
N PHE A 62 12.35 1.57 -6.08
CA PHE A 62 11.00 1.20 -6.52
C PHE A 62 10.04 2.39 -6.58
N LEU A 63 10.51 3.64 -6.36
CA LEU A 63 9.78 4.89 -6.61
C LEU A 63 9.78 5.31 -8.08
#